data_AF-A0A497GEZ0-F1
#
_entry.id   AF-A0A497GEZ0-F1
#
_cell.length_a   1.000
_cell.length_b   1.000
_cell.length_c   1.000
_cell.angle_alpha   90.00
_cell.angle_beta   90.00
_cell.angle_gamma   90.00
#
_symmetry.space_group_name_H-M   'P 1'
#
loop_
_entity.id
_entity.type
_entity.pdbx_description
1 polymer ?
#
loop_
_entity_poly.entity_id
_entity_poly.type
_entity_poly.pdbx_seq_one_letter_code
_entity_poly.pdbx_strand_id
1 'polypeptide(L)'
;MRGEAIVIAAVWVAIAAIAVAYIYFGGVNIWSSFMLIFLLGVAFVITFGLYGPEERVSAPHFEKVLKEIEELRKEVTELKTVVQEVKKVLEE
;
A
#
# COMPACT_ATOMS: atom_id res chain seq x y z
N MET A 1 -7.62 6.50 -4.10
CA MET A 1 -8.36 7.76 -3.82
C MET A 1 -9.85 7.61 -3.54
N ARG A 2 -10.73 7.21 -4.48
CA ARG A 2 -12.20 7.11 -4.18
C ARG A 2 -12.55 6.01 -3.17
N GLY A 3 -11.85 4.87 -3.20
CA GLY A 3 -12.08 3.76 -2.28
C GLY A 3 -11.66 4.05 -0.83
N GLU A 4 -10.49 4.67 -0.61
CA GLU A 4 -10.02 5.00 0.74
C GLU A 4 -10.97 5.96 1.47
N ALA A 5 -11.51 6.96 0.76
CA ALA A 5 -12.48 7.90 1.33
C ALA A 5 -13.76 7.20 1.79
N ILE A 6 -14.22 6.18 1.06
CA ILE A 6 -15.40 5.38 1.43
C ILE A 6 -15.10 4.53 2.67
N VAL A 7 -13.91 3.94 2.76
CA VAL A 7 -13.47 3.16 3.94
C VAL A 7 -13.43 4.05 5.18
N ILE A 8 -12.85 5.24 5.07
CA ILE A 8 -12.79 6.20 6.18
C ILE A 8 -14.20 6.62 6.61
N ALA A 9 -15.06 6.99 5.66
CA ALA A 9 -16.44 7.35 5.96
C ALA A 9 -17.20 6.21 6.66
N ALA A 10 -17.04 4.97 6.21
CA ALA A 10 -17.67 3.80 6.82
C ALA A 10 -17.18 3.56 8.26
N VAL A 11 -15.87 3.71 8.51
CA VAL A 11 -15.28 3.57 9.85
C VAL A 11 -15.83 4.64 10.80
N TRP A 12 -15.91 5.89 10.36
CA TRP A 12 -16.47 6.98 11.17
C TRP A 12 -17.96 6.79 11.49
N VAL A 13 -18.75 6.31 10.53
CA VAL A 13 -20.18 5.99 10.74
C VAL A 13 -20.35 4.84 11.74
N ALA A 14 -19.53 3.79 11.63
CA ALA A 14 -19.56 2.67 12.57
C ALA A 14 -19.21 3.12 14.00
N ILE A 15 -18.19 3.98 14.15
CA ILE A 15 -17.79 4.55 15.44
C ILE A 15 -18.90 5.40 16.05
N ALA A 16 -19.55 6.24 15.25
CA ALA A 16 -20.67 7.05 15.71
C ALA A 16 -21.83 6.17 16.21
N ALA A 17 -22.16 5.09 15.48
CA ALA A 17 -23.22 4.17 15.89
C ALA A 17 -22.88 3.44 17.20
N ILE A 18 -21.64 2.95 17.35
CA ILE A 18 -21.16 2.30 18.57
C ILE A 18 -21.18 3.29 19.74
N ALA A 19 -20.76 4.53 19.51
CA ALA A 19 -20.74 5.57 20.55
C ALA A 19 -22.14 5.89 21.07
N VAL A 20 -23.09 6.07 20.17
CA VAL A 20 -24.50 6.33 20.54
C VAL A 20 -25.07 5.15 21.31
N ALA A 21 -24.85 3.92 20.86
CA ALA A 21 -25.31 2.73 21.56
C ALA A 21 -24.71 2.61 22.98
N TYR A 22 -23.41 2.85 23.12
CA TYR A 22 -22.73 2.80 24.42
C TYR A 22 -23.25 3.84 25.40
N ILE A 23 -23.43 5.08 24.95
CA ILE A 23 -23.98 6.16 25.79
C ILE A 23 -25.42 5.85 26.19
N TYR A 24 -26.21 5.27 25.27
CA TYR A 24 -27.62 4.98 25.50
C TYR A 24 -27.84 3.84 26.51
N PHE A 25 -27.07 2.75 26.42
CA PHE A 25 -27.24 1.58 27.30
C PHE A 25 -26.42 1.63 28.58
N GLY A 26 -25.21 2.20 28.54
CA GLY A 26 -24.26 2.20 29.67
C GLY A 26 -24.18 3.51 30.45
N GLY A 27 -24.78 4.59 29.94
CA GLY A 27 -24.56 5.95 30.43
C GLY A 27 -23.14 6.43 30.18
N VAL A 28 -22.86 7.70 30.51
CA VAL A 28 -21.51 8.26 30.42
C VAL A 28 -20.78 7.96 31.72
N ASN A 29 -19.85 7.00 31.68
CA ASN A 29 -18.96 6.70 32.78
C ASN A 29 -17.48 6.80 32.33
N ILE A 30 -16.55 6.81 33.28
CA ILE A 30 -15.11 6.94 32.97
C ILE A 30 -14.61 5.82 32.04
N TRP A 31 -15.15 4.62 32.19
CA TRP A 31 -14.76 3.46 31.38
C TRP A 31 -15.25 3.58 29.93
N SER A 32 -16.51 4.00 29.71
CA SER A 32 -17.08 4.25 28.39
C SER A 32 -16.35 5.40 27.70
N SER A 33 -16.02 6.47 28.42
CA SER A 33 -15.25 7.59 27.87
C SER A 33 -13.85 7.16 27.42
N PHE A 34 -13.17 6.32 28.21
CA PHE A 34 -11.88 5.75 27.82
C PHE A 34 -11.98 4.87 26.56
N MET A 35 -13.01 4.03 26.48
CA MET A 35 -13.25 3.19 25.29
C MET A 35 -13.51 4.03 24.04
N LEU A 36 -14.29 5.10 24.15
CA LEU A 36 -14.60 6.00 23.03
C LEU A 36 -13.37 6.76 22.55
N ILE A 37 -12.52 7.24 23.48
CA ILE A 37 -11.24 7.88 23.15
C ILE A 37 -10.31 6.90 22.43
N PHE A 38 -10.26 5.65 22.89
CA PHE A 38 -9.47 4.61 22.22
C PHE A 38 -9.99 4.34 20.80
N LEU A 39 -11.32 4.23 20.64
CA LEU A 39 -11.95 4.02 19.33
C LEU A 39 -11.66 5.18 18.37
N LEU A 40 -11.72 6.42 18.86
CA LEU A 40 -11.33 7.63 18.14
C LEU A 40 -9.86 7.60 17.73
N GLY A 41 -8.97 7.14 18.61
CA GLY A 41 -7.55 6.97 18.29
C GLY A 41 -7.33 5.98 17.15
N VAL A 42 -8.03 4.84 17.15
CA VAL A 42 -7.96 3.87 16.05
C VAL A 42 -8.49 4.46 14.73
N ALA A 43 -9.61 5.20 14.77
CA ALA A 43 -10.13 5.91 13.59
C ALA A 43 -9.13 6.92 13.03
N PHE A 44 -8.45 7.64 13.93
CA PHE A 44 -7.44 8.61 13.59
C PHE A 44 -6.24 7.95 12.92
N VAL A 45 -5.73 6.84 13.48
CA VAL A 45 -4.64 6.05 12.88
C VAL A 45 -5.03 5.49 11.51
N ILE A 46 -6.26 5.01 11.33
CA ILE A 46 -6.73 4.54 10.02
C ILE A 46 -6.79 5.69 9.01
N THR A 47 -7.34 6.83 9.44
CA THR A 47 -7.46 8.02 8.59
C THR A 47 -6.08 8.54 8.18
N PHE A 48 -5.16 8.74 9.13
CA PHE A 48 -3.79 9.21 8.85
C PHE A 48 -2.85 8.13 8.34
N GLY A 49 -3.17 6.85 8.48
CA GLY A 49 -2.42 5.75 7.86
C GLY A 49 -2.75 5.62 6.37
N LEU A 50 -4.01 5.90 6.00
CA LEU A 50 -4.47 5.88 4.60
C LEU A 50 -4.26 7.23 3.88
N TYR A 51 -4.34 8.36 4.59
CA TYR A 51 -4.18 9.73 4.07
C TYR A 51 -2.95 10.47 4.58
N GLY A 52 -2.12 9.83 5.41
CA GLY A 52 -0.83 10.37 5.80
C GLY A 52 -0.04 10.75 4.56
N PRO A 53 0.87 11.73 4.65
CA PRO A 53 1.72 12.05 3.53
C PRO A 53 2.28 10.72 3.07
N GLU A 54 1.93 10.30 1.86
CA GLU A 54 2.66 9.25 1.18
C GLU A 54 4.11 9.70 1.35
N GLU A 55 4.85 9.08 2.27
CA GLU A 55 6.11 8.52 1.86
C GLU A 55 5.72 7.68 0.66
N ARG A 56 5.68 8.36 -0.49
CA ARG A 56 5.82 7.75 -1.78
C ARG A 56 7.06 6.94 -1.54
N VAL A 57 6.87 5.65 -1.24
CA VAL A 57 7.92 4.65 -1.33
C VAL A 57 8.56 5.03 -2.62
N SER A 58 9.76 5.60 -2.47
CA SER A 58 10.28 6.43 -3.52
C SER A 58 10.35 5.55 -4.76
N ALA A 59 10.54 6.17 -5.89
CA ALA A 59 10.68 5.40 -7.10
C ALA A 59 11.99 4.58 -7.21
N PRO A 60 12.91 4.31 -6.21
CA PRO A 60 14.14 3.63 -6.60
C PRO A 60 13.91 2.16 -6.93
N HIS A 61 12.75 1.56 -6.61
CA HIS A 61 12.52 0.16 -6.96
C HIS A 61 12.13 -0.01 -8.44
N PHE A 62 11.31 0.88 -8.99
CA PHE A 62 10.92 0.84 -10.40
C PHE A 62 12.09 1.19 -11.33
N GLU A 63 12.94 2.14 -10.91
CA GLU A 63 14.11 2.55 -11.69
C GLU A 63 15.22 1.46 -11.66
N LYS A 64 15.38 0.74 -10.54
CA LYS A 64 16.24 -0.45 -10.49
C LYS A 64 15.74 -1.59 -11.37
N VAL A 65 14.44 -1.89 -11.32
CA VAL A 65 13.85 -2.96 -12.16
C VAL A 65 13.98 -2.62 -13.65
N LEU A 66 13.82 -1.35 -14.03
CA LEU A 66 14.04 -0.92 -15.42
C LEU A 66 15.52 -1.08 -15.86
N LYS A 67 16.47 -0.76 -14.99
CA LYS A 67 17.91 -0.98 -15.27
C LYS A 67 18.25 -2.47 -15.40
N GLU A 68 17.74 -3.31 -14.50
CA GLU A 68 17.94 -4.76 -14.56
C GLU A 68 17.34 -5.37 -15.84
N ILE A 69 16.17 -4.89 -16.28
CA ILE A 69 15.56 -5.30 -17.56
C ILE A 69 16.42 -4.87 -18.76
N GLU A 70 17.01 -3.67 -18.71
CA GLU A 70 17.89 -3.17 -19.77
C GLU A 70 19.20 -3.96 -19.86
N GLU A 71 19.78 -4.35 -18.73
CA GLU A 71 20.96 -5.22 -18.65
C GLU A 71 20.65 -6.63 -19.18
N LEU A 72 19.55 -7.24 -18.76
CA LEU A 72 19.08 -8.54 -19.29
C LEU A 72 18.89 -8.51 -20.81
N ARG A 73 18.37 -7.40 -21.36
CA ARG A 73 18.20 -7.25 -22.81
C ARG A 73 19.54 -7.22 -23.55
N LYS A 74 20.58 -6.62 -22.97
CA LYS A 74 21.94 -6.62 -23.55
C LYS A 74 22.52 -8.03 -23.54
N GLU A 75 22.46 -8.73 -22.41
CA GLU A 75 22.96 -10.11 -22.29
C GLU A 75 22.28 -11.05 -23.30
N VAL A 76 20.95 -10.96 -23.46
CA VAL A 76 20.21 -11.77 -24.45
C VAL A 76 20.63 -11.45 -25.89
N THR A 77 20.96 -10.18 -26.19
CA THR A 77 21.41 -9.77 -27.52
C THR A 77 22.82 -10.28 -27.82
N GLU A 78 23.72 -10.22 -26.83
CA GLU A 78 25.06 -10.79 -26.93
C GLU A 78 25.00 -12.32 -27.09
N LEU A 79 24.16 -13.00 -26.29
CA LEU A 79 23.95 -14.44 -26.42
C LEU A 79 23.46 -14.83 -27.82
N LYS A 80 22.54 -14.06 -28.39
CA LYS A 80 22.05 -14.27 -29.75
C LYS A 80 23.15 -14.12 -30.79
N THR A 81 24.06 -13.16 -30.59
CA THR A 81 25.19 -12.90 -31.49
C THR A 81 26.20 -14.05 -31.42
N VAL A 82 26.54 -14.50 -30.21
CA VAL A 82 27.41 -15.68 -30.00
C VAL A 82 26.80 -16.94 -30.61
N VAL A 83 25.49 -17.16 -30.44
CA VAL A 83 24.79 -18.30 -31.05
C VAL A 83 24.82 -18.22 -32.59
N GLN A 84 24.71 -17.02 -33.17
CA GLN A 84 24.83 -16.85 -34.62
C GLN A 84 26.26 -17.08 -35.13
N GLU A 85 27.28 -16.67 -34.39
CA GLU A 85 28.68 -16.96 -34.73
C GLU A 85 28.98 -18.45 -34.62
N VAL A 86 28.56 -19.12 -33.54
CA VAL A 86 28.70 -20.57 -33.38
C VAL A 86 27.98 -21.31 -34.51
N LYS A 87 26.77 -20.86 -34.89
CA LYS A 87 26.04 -21.47 -36.02
C LYS A 87 26.81 -21.32 -37.34
N LYS A 88 27.43 -20.17 -37.60
CA LYS A 88 28.24 -19.96 -38.82
C LYS A 88 29.49 -20.83 -38.84
N VAL A 89 30.17 -20.97 -37.70
CA VAL A 89 31.37 -21.84 -37.58
C VAL A 89 31.00 -23.32 -37.73
N LEU A 90 29.75 -23.72 -37.47
CA LEU A 90 29.27 -25.09 -37.64
C LEU A 90 28.74 -25.39 -39.06
N GLU A 91 28.40 -24.36 -39.84
CA GLU A 91 27.93 -24.47 -41.24
C GLU A 91 29.08 -24.32 -42.26
N GLU A 92 30.27 -23.85 -41.84
CA GLU A 92 31.56 -23.96 -42.56
C GLU A 92 32.29 -25.28 -42.24
#